data_AF-A0A5T5F7V8-F1
#
_entry.id   AF-A0A5T5F7V8-F1
#
_cell.length_a   1.000
_cell.length_b   1.000
_cell.length_c   1.000
_cell.angle_alpha   90.00
_cell.angle_beta   90.00
_cell.angle_gamma   90.00
#
_symmetry.space_group_name_H-M   'P 1'
#
loop_
_entity.id
_entity.type
_entity.pdbx_description
1 polymer ?
#
loop_
_entity_poly.entity_id
_entity_poly.type
_entity_poly.pdbx_seq_one_letter_code
_entity_poly.pdbx_strand_id
1 'polypeptide(L)'
;NIQIVNGGQTSNALFEASLNSEERLEDVLILVRIIETKSQPVSLAIAESTNSQTPIKSRDLRSNDDIQKKLEEAFEGMGLFYDRKDGQHSNQPKSVRVDALSAGQAHLAYSLDLPEVAKKDRGRIFSDLYETVFTDELMADELLASIKVLSVIENKKKLLQSSIRKEEKFNSAHMFLIDGAYHVLFAVGQICDAKGVDRLNYQKAITFVPAAIKYISAMVEKAQRDDASFSFNRYFKDAKTKTKIAAYIQGMEKGL
;
A
#
# COMPACT_ATOMS: atom_id res chain seq x y z
N ASN A 1 5.03 42.97 -18.63
CA ASN A 1 4.00 42.00 -19.06
C ASN A 1 3.44 41.31 -17.84
N ILE A 2 2.11 41.33 -17.68
CA ILE A 2 1.40 40.60 -16.62
C ILE A 2 1.26 39.15 -17.06
N GLN A 3 1.45 38.22 -16.12
CA GLN A 3 1.29 36.78 -16.36
C GLN A 3 0.38 36.19 -15.30
N ILE A 4 -0.56 35.35 -15.72
CA ILE A 4 -1.40 34.54 -14.83
C ILE A 4 -0.76 33.17 -14.73
N VAL A 5 -0.44 32.73 -13.52
CA VAL A 5 0.08 31.38 -13.26
C VAL A 5 -0.98 30.58 -12.49
N ASN A 6 -1.17 29.30 -12.84
CA ASN A 6 -2.15 28.40 -12.21
C ASN A 6 -3.60 28.96 -12.18
N GLY A 7 -4.00 29.70 -13.22
CA GLY A 7 -5.34 30.27 -13.37
C GLY A 7 -6.21 29.58 -14.42
N GLY A 8 -5.67 28.63 -15.19
CA GLY A 8 -6.32 28.12 -16.41
C GLY A 8 -7.72 27.53 -16.19
N GLN A 9 -7.90 26.71 -15.16
CA GLN A 9 -9.21 26.13 -14.84
C GLN A 9 -10.22 27.19 -14.39
N THR A 10 -9.81 28.10 -13.51
CA THR A 10 -10.66 29.19 -13.01
C THR A 10 -11.03 30.15 -14.13
N SER A 11 -10.08 30.58 -14.96
CA SER A 11 -10.32 31.44 -16.11
C SER A 11 -11.24 30.78 -17.13
N ASN A 12 -11.07 29.48 -17.40
CA ASN A 12 -11.96 28.75 -18.30
C ASN A 12 -13.38 28.61 -17.73
N ALA A 13 -13.53 28.32 -16.44
CA ALA A 13 -14.83 28.23 -15.79
C ALA A 13 -15.59 29.56 -15.80
N LEU A 14 -14.90 30.69 -15.58
CA LEU A 14 -15.49 32.02 -15.67
C LEU A 14 -15.89 32.37 -17.11
N PHE A 15 -15.07 32.00 -18.09
CA PHE A 15 -15.40 32.18 -19.51
C PHE A 15 -16.63 31.36 -19.92
N GLU A 16 -16.70 30.08 -19.55
CA GLU A 16 -17.88 29.25 -19.81
C GLU A 16 -19.14 29.79 -19.11
N ALA A 17 -18.99 30.30 -17.88
CA ALA A 17 -20.08 30.97 -17.18
C ALA A 17 -20.55 32.26 -17.89
N SER A 18 -19.61 33.05 -18.44
CA SER A 18 -19.92 34.28 -19.17
C SER A 18 -20.69 34.01 -20.47
N LEU A 19 -20.42 32.88 -21.15
CA LEU A 19 -21.14 32.48 -22.37
C LEU A 19 -22.63 32.18 -22.10
N ASN A 20 -22.98 31.81 -20.87
CA ASN A 20 -24.35 31.44 -20.51
C ASN A 20 -25.17 32.62 -19.98
N SER A 21 -24.55 33.57 -19.27
CA SER A 21 -25.18 34.83 -18.81
C SER A 21 -24.12 35.71 -18.15
N GLU A 22 -23.86 36.91 -18.67
CA GLU A 22 -22.89 37.86 -18.08
C GLU A 22 -23.27 38.32 -16.67
N GLU A 23 -24.57 38.46 -16.37
CA GLU A 23 -25.09 38.81 -15.03
C GLU A 23 -24.65 37.84 -13.92
N ARG A 24 -24.29 36.60 -14.27
CA ARG A 24 -23.83 35.60 -13.28
C ARG A 24 -22.42 35.84 -12.77
N LEU A 25 -21.67 36.76 -13.37
CA LEU A 25 -20.32 37.10 -12.96
C LEU A 25 -20.28 38.28 -11.98
N GLU A 26 -21.37 39.05 -11.84
CA GLU A 26 -21.39 40.28 -11.04
C GLU A 26 -21.10 40.04 -9.56
N ASP A 27 -21.53 38.89 -9.02
CA ASP A 27 -21.35 38.51 -7.62
C ASP A 27 -20.16 37.57 -7.36
N VAL A 28 -19.35 37.28 -8.39
CA VAL A 28 -18.24 36.32 -8.25
C VAL A 28 -17.03 36.99 -7.62
N LEU A 29 -16.71 36.59 -6.38
CA LEU A 29 -15.50 37.02 -5.69
C LEU A 29 -14.33 36.07 -5.98
N ILE A 30 -13.24 36.63 -6.50
CA ILE A 30 -12.01 35.88 -6.78
C ILE A 30 -10.91 36.36 -5.85
N LEU A 31 -10.31 35.43 -5.12
CA LEU A 31 -9.10 35.72 -4.37
C LEU A 31 -7.90 35.77 -5.32
N VAL A 32 -7.34 36.96 -5.51
CA VAL A 32 -6.15 37.17 -6.33
C VAL A 32 -4.94 37.44 -5.44
N ARG A 33 -3.83 36.77 -5.72
CA ARG A 33 -2.51 37.10 -5.14
C ARG A 33 -1.65 37.77 -6.20
N ILE A 34 -1.35 39.04 -6.00
CA ILE A 34 -0.47 39.82 -6.90
C ILE A 34 0.94 39.81 -6.33
N ILE A 35 1.92 39.42 -7.14
CA ILE A 35 3.34 39.43 -6.77
C ILE A 35 4.09 40.28 -7.80
N GLU A 36 4.71 41.36 -7.33
CA GLU A 36 5.59 42.20 -8.14
C GLU A 36 7.04 41.84 -7.86
N THR A 37 7.82 41.57 -8.91
CA THR A 37 9.26 41.34 -8.80
C THR A 37 10.00 41.83 -10.04
N LYS A 38 11.21 42.37 -9.83
CA LYS A 38 12.16 42.72 -10.90
C LYS A 38 13.17 41.60 -11.18
N SER A 39 13.15 40.53 -10.38
CA SER A 39 14.09 39.42 -10.45
C SER A 39 13.52 38.26 -11.27
N GLN A 40 14.13 38.00 -12.42
CA GLN A 40 13.72 36.93 -13.33
C GLN A 40 13.83 35.52 -12.72
N PRO A 41 14.89 35.19 -11.94
CA PRO A 41 14.95 33.91 -11.20
C PRO A 41 13.81 33.72 -10.20
N VAL A 42 13.39 34.80 -9.51
CA VAL A 42 12.29 34.75 -8.56
C VAL A 42 10.96 34.53 -9.28
N SER A 43 10.75 35.19 -10.42
CA SER A 43 9.57 34.96 -11.26
C SER A 43 9.44 33.50 -11.71
N LEU A 44 10.56 32.90 -12.14
CA LEU A 44 10.60 31.49 -12.56
C LEU A 44 10.29 30.54 -11.39
N ALA A 45 10.91 30.75 -10.22
CA ALA A 45 10.67 29.94 -9.03
C ALA A 45 9.21 30.05 -8.53
N ILE A 46 8.61 31.24 -8.61
CA ILE A 46 7.18 31.43 -8.33
C ILE A 46 6.35 30.63 -9.33
N ALA A 47 6.66 30.71 -10.62
CA ALA A 47 5.92 29.99 -11.65
C ALA A 47 5.99 28.46 -11.47
N GLU A 48 7.15 27.92 -11.11
CA GLU A 48 7.35 26.49 -10.84
C GLU A 48 6.64 26.02 -9.57
N SER A 49 6.74 26.79 -8.49
CA SER A 49 6.10 26.46 -7.20
C SER A 49 4.57 26.63 -7.22
N THR A 50 4.04 27.50 -8.08
CA THR A 50 2.59 27.68 -8.23
C THR A 50 1.98 26.74 -9.27
N ASN A 51 2.72 26.31 -10.30
CA ASN A 51 2.25 25.28 -11.24
C ASN A 51 2.27 23.86 -10.68
N SER A 52 2.87 23.65 -9.52
CA SER A 52 2.81 22.39 -8.79
C SER A 52 1.53 22.32 -7.95
N GLN A 53 0.36 22.28 -8.61
CA GLN A 53 -0.78 21.62 -7.97
C GLN A 53 -0.32 20.22 -7.60
N THR A 54 -0.38 19.86 -6.31
CA THR A 54 -0.06 18.49 -5.91
C THR A 54 -1.03 17.59 -6.68
N PRO A 55 -0.56 16.66 -7.52
CA PRO A 55 -1.46 15.80 -8.26
C PRO A 55 -2.42 15.13 -7.27
N ILE A 56 -3.72 15.25 -7.51
CA ILE A 56 -4.69 14.54 -6.68
C ILE A 56 -4.38 13.05 -6.85
N LYS A 57 -3.93 12.42 -5.77
CA LYS A 57 -3.55 11.00 -5.82
C LYS A 57 -4.82 10.18 -6.03
N SER A 58 -4.73 9.09 -6.78
CA SER A 58 -5.89 8.19 -6.98
C SER A 58 -6.49 7.72 -5.67
N ARG A 59 -5.66 7.51 -4.64
CA ARG A 59 -6.09 7.23 -3.26
C ARG A 59 -6.98 8.32 -2.68
N ASP A 60 -6.66 9.59 -2.89
CA ASP A 60 -7.43 10.70 -2.35
C ASP A 60 -8.78 10.83 -3.06
N LEU A 61 -8.84 10.55 -4.37
CA LEU A 61 -10.10 10.45 -5.11
C LEU A 61 -11.00 9.34 -4.53
N ARG A 62 -10.44 8.14 -4.39
CA ARG A 62 -11.14 6.95 -3.88
C ARG A 62 -11.50 7.02 -2.40
N SER A 63 -10.89 7.92 -1.64
CA SER A 63 -11.16 8.05 -0.20
C SER A 63 -12.61 8.42 0.13
N ASN A 64 -13.36 8.96 -0.83
CA ASN A 64 -14.77 9.32 -0.68
C ASN A 64 -15.73 8.19 -1.09
N ASP A 65 -15.23 7.07 -1.62
CA ASP A 65 -16.04 5.93 -2.01
C ASP A 65 -16.68 5.27 -0.76
N ASP A 66 -17.87 4.69 -0.94
CA ASP A 66 -18.67 4.22 0.20
C ASP A 66 -18.03 3.04 0.94
N ILE A 67 -17.34 2.14 0.23
CA ILE A 67 -16.56 1.07 0.86
C ILE A 67 -15.49 1.63 1.82
N GLN A 68 -14.82 2.74 1.47
CA GLN A 68 -13.78 3.32 2.34
C GLN A 68 -14.40 3.92 3.61
N LYS A 69 -15.55 4.58 3.50
CA LYS A 69 -16.30 5.11 4.65
C LYS A 69 -16.81 3.97 5.55
N LYS A 70 -17.38 2.91 4.96
CA LYS A 70 -17.83 1.71 5.67
C LYS A 70 -16.69 1.05 6.45
N LEU A 71 -15.51 0.95 5.84
CA LEU A 71 -14.31 0.44 6.52
C LEU A 71 -13.87 1.35 7.66
N GLU A 72 -13.90 2.67 7.48
CA GLU A 72 -13.57 3.64 8.53
C GLU A 72 -14.49 3.48 9.75
N GLU A 73 -15.80 3.46 9.54
CA GLU A 73 -16.80 3.24 10.60
C GLU A 73 -16.60 1.89 11.31
N ALA A 74 -16.34 0.82 10.54
CA ALA A 74 -16.10 -0.51 11.11
C ALA A 74 -14.83 -0.56 11.97
N PHE A 75 -13.73 0.06 11.51
CA PHE A 75 -12.49 0.15 12.30
C PHE A 75 -12.65 1.02 13.54
N GLU A 76 -13.41 2.10 13.47
CA GLU A 76 -13.73 2.94 14.63
C GLU A 76 -14.47 2.13 15.70
N GLY A 77 -15.45 1.31 15.29
CA GLY A 77 -16.14 0.37 16.18
C GLY A 77 -15.22 -0.66 16.85
N MET A 78 -14.06 -0.95 16.25
CA MET A 78 -13.01 -1.81 16.81
C MET A 78 -11.98 -1.05 17.66
N GLY A 79 -12.15 0.26 17.85
CA GLY A 79 -11.20 1.13 18.56
C GLY A 79 -9.92 1.43 17.77
N LEU A 80 -9.99 1.38 16.44
CA LEU A 80 -8.88 1.63 15.52
C LEU A 80 -9.19 2.82 14.59
N PHE A 81 -8.15 3.45 14.08
CA PHE A 81 -8.25 4.60 13.17
C PHE A 81 -7.82 4.20 11.76
N TYR A 82 -8.78 4.11 10.84
CA TYR A 82 -8.52 3.79 9.44
C TYR A 82 -8.14 5.04 8.65
N ASP A 83 -6.94 5.06 8.08
CA ASP A 83 -6.46 6.16 7.26
C ASP A 83 -6.89 5.93 5.81
N ARG A 84 -8.03 6.51 5.39
CA ARG A 84 -8.46 6.51 3.98
C ARG A 84 -7.47 7.32 3.13
N LYS A 85 -7.07 8.49 3.63
CA LYS A 85 -6.02 9.35 3.06
C LYS A 85 -4.69 9.15 3.79
N ASP A 86 -3.59 9.40 3.09
CA ASP A 86 -2.26 9.28 3.68
C ASP A 86 -2.11 10.25 4.87
N GLY A 87 -1.81 9.71 6.05
CA GLY A 87 -1.60 10.50 7.27
C GLY A 87 -2.87 11.11 7.90
N GLN A 88 -4.07 10.66 7.52
CA GLN A 88 -5.35 11.21 7.99
C GLN A 88 -5.44 11.31 9.52
N HIS A 89 -5.08 10.25 10.25
CA HIS A 89 -5.05 10.24 11.71
C HIS A 89 -3.63 10.32 12.26
N SER A 90 -2.78 11.18 11.69
CA SER A 90 -1.37 11.32 12.08
C SER A 90 -1.14 11.71 13.55
N ASN A 91 -2.13 12.32 14.18
CA ASN A 91 -2.17 12.64 15.61
C ASN A 91 -2.39 11.42 16.52
N GLN A 92 -2.87 10.29 15.98
CA GLN A 92 -3.10 9.06 16.75
C GLN A 92 -1.84 8.18 16.81
N PRO A 93 -1.67 7.37 17.87
CA PRO A 93 -0.56 6.43 17.96
C PRO A 93 -0.53 5.45 16.78
N LYS A 94 0.67 5.16 16.25
CA LYS A 94 0.83 4.20 15.13
C LYS A 94 0.29 2.80 15.42
N SER A 95 0.21 2.40 16.69
CA SER A 95 -0.28 1.08 17.13
C SER A 95 -1.78 0.89 16.92
N VAL A 96 -2.55 1.98 16.83
CA VAL A 96 -4.02 1.96 16.65
C VAL A 96 -4.45 2.44 15.28
N ARG A 97 -3.50 2.71 14.37
CA ARG A 97 -3.78 3.16 13.01
C ARG A 97 -3.71 2.02 12.01
N VAL A 98 -4.63 2.04 11.05
CA VAL A 98 -4.69 1.10 9.92
C VAL A 98 -4.63 1.91 8.63
N ASP A 99 -3.48 1.86 7.96
CA ASP A 99 -3.29 2.55 6.68
C ASP A 99 -3.94 1.76 5.54
N ALA A 100 -4.86 2.38 4.79
CA ALA A 100 -5.60 1.73 3.71
C ALA A 100 -4.70 1.08 2.65
N LEU A 101 -3.58 1.72 2.30
CA LEU A 101 -2.62 1.16 1.34
C LEU A 101 -1.99 -0.13 1.89
N SER A 102 -1.46 -0.06 3.11
CA SER A 102 -0.82 -1.20 3.75
C SER A 102 -1.79 -2.35 3.98
N ALA A 103 -3.03 -2.05 4.38
CA ALA A 103 -4.10 -3.03 4.57
C ALA A 103 -4.49 -3.70 3.25
N GLY A 104 -4.66 -2.92 2.17
CA GLY A 104 -4.94 -3.45 0.84
C GLY A 104 -3.82 -4.33 0.30
N GLN A 105 -2.54 -3.97 0.51
CA GLN A 105 -1.41 -4.81 0.13
C GLN A 105 -1.39 -6.13 0.92
N ALA A 106 -1.68 -6.05 2.22
CA ALA A 106 -1.76 -7.23 3.06
C ALA A 106 -2.89 -8.16 2.61
N HIS A 107 -4.06 -7.62 2.33
CA HIS A 107 -5.23 -8.37 1.85
C HIS A 107 -4.98 -9.01 0.48
N LEU A 108 -4.37 -8.28 -0.47
CA LEU A 108 -3.96 -8.85 -1.76
C LEU A 108 -3.06 -10.07 -1.61
N ALA A 109 -2.07 -10.02 -0.73
CA ALA A 109 -1.13 -11.11 -0.55
C ALA A 109 -1.70 -12.26 0.30
N TYR A 110 -2.48 -11.93 1.34
CA TYR A 110 -2.93 -12.89 2.36
C TYR A 110 -4.28 -13.51 2.08
N SER A 111 -5.19 -12.79 1.43
CA SER A 111 -6.58 -13.26 1.21
C SER A 111 -6.83 -13.55 -0.27
N LEU A 112 -6.26 -12.73 -1.17
CA LEU A 112 -6.44 -12.87 -2.62
C LEU A 112 -5.31 -13.65 -3.32
N ASP A 113 -4.34 -14.18 -2.57
CA ASP A 113 -3.25 -15.03 -3.09
C ASP A 113 -2.43 -14.36 -4.24
N LEU A 114 -2.20 -13.05 -4.12
CA LEU A 114 -1.46 -12.21 -5.08
C LEU A 114 -0.23 -11.51 -4.46
N PRO A 115 0.72 -12.24 -3.81
CA PRO A 115 1.88 -11.64 -3.15
C PRO A 115 2.85 -10.90 -4.09
N GLU A 116 2.97 -11.34 -5.34
CA GLU A 116 3.79 -10.72 -6.38
C GLU A 116 3.23 -9.34 -6.79
N VAL A 117 1.90 -9.23 -6.84
CA VAL A 117 1.19 -7.98 -7.16
C VAL A 117 1.32 -7.01 -6.00
N ALA A 118 1.04 -7.48 -4.78
CA ALA A 118 1.20 -6.70 -3.55
C ALA A 118 2.61 -6.12 -3.42
N LYS A 119 3.66 -6.86 -3.83
CA LYS A 119 5.04 -6.37 -3.84
C LYS A 119 5.32 -5.34 -4.93
N LYS A 120 4.89 -5.61 -6.17
CA LYS A 120 5.42 -4.94 -7.36
C LYS A 120 5.00 -3.48 -7.47
N ASP A 121 3.73 -3.17 -7.19
CA ASP A 121 3.19 -1.85 -7.47
C ASP A 121 2.09 -1.46 -6.49
N ARG A 122 2.49 -0.66 -5.50
CA ARG A 122 1.61 -0.21 -4.42
C ARG A 122 0.58 0.81 -4.92
N GLY A 123 0.91 1.57 -5.97
CA GLY A 123 0.01 2.61 -6.50
C GLY A 123 -1.23 2.01 -7.15
N ARG A 124 -1.09 0.81 -7.75
CA ARG A 124 -2.16 0.11 -8.46
C ARG A 124 -3.37 -0.23 -7.61
N ILE A 125 -3.19 -0.35 -6.29
CA ILE A 125 -4.27 -0.61 -5.33
C ILE A 125 -5.36 0.45 -5.37
N PHE A 126 -5.02 1.71 -5.62
CA PHE A 126 -6.00 2.79 -5.74
C PHE A 126 -6.27 3.20 -7.19
N SER A 127 -5.84 2.39 -8.16
CA SER A 127 -6.17 2.55 -9.57
C SER A 127 -6.88 1.31 -10.12
N ASP A 128 -6.18 0.50 -10.89
CA ASP A 128 -6.72 -0.61 -11.67
C ASP A 128 -6.98 -1.87 -10.84
N LEU A 129 -6.43 -1.97 -9.63
CA LEU A 129 -6.73 -3.06 -8.71
C LEU A 129 -7.80 -2.69 -7.67
N TYR A 130 -8.27 -1.45 -7.65
CA TYR A 130 -9.12 -0.94 -6.56
C TYR A 130 -10.36 -1.80 -6.34
N GLU A 131 -11.12 -2.06 -7.40
CA GLU A 131 -12.35 -2.88 -7.33
C GLU A 131 -12.07 -4.36 -7.04
N THR A 132 -10.82 -4.82 -7.21
CA THR A 132 -10.41 -6.19 -6.80
C THR A 132 -10.06 -6.24 -5.32
N VAL A 133 -9.51 -5.15 -4.77
CA VAL A 133 -9.02 -5.11 -3.39
C VAL A 133 -10.11 -4.67 -2.41
N PHE A 134 -10.94 -3.71 -2.80
CA PHE A 134 -11.96 -3.09 -1.96
C PHE A 134 -13.35 -3.33 -2.55
N THR A 135 -13.76 -4.59 -2.57
CA THR A 135 -15.12 -4.97 -2.99
C THR A 135 -16.15 -4.49 -1.97
N ASP A 136 -17.42 -4.38 -2.36
CA ASP A 136 -18.49 -3.97 -1.45
C ASP A 136 -18.72 -4.98 -0.30
N GLU A 137 -18.39 -6.25 -0.54
CA GLU A 137 -18.46 -7.36 0.42
C GLU A 137 -17.27 -7.41 1.38
N LEU A 138 -16.17 -6.69 1.10
CA LEU A 138 -14.97 -6.72 1.93
C LEU A 138 -15.30 -6.31 3.37
N MET A 139 -14.85 -7.14 4.32
CA MET A 139 -15.02 -6.89 5.75
C MET A 139 -13.76 -6.32 6.38
N ALA A 140 -13.93 -5.41 7.35
CA ALA A 140 -12.81 -4.83 8.09
C ALA A 140 -11.96 -5.90 8.80
N ASP A 141 -12.56 -7.00 9.25
CA ASP A 141 -11.86 -8.14 9.85
C ASP A 141 -10.87 -8.81 8.89
N GLU A 142 -11.17 -8.88 7.59
CA GLU A 142 -10.26 -9.44 6.59
C GLU A 142 -9.01 -8.59 6.43
N LEU A 143 -9.19 -7.26 6.37
CA LEU A 143 -8.09 -6.29 6.35
C LEU A 143 -7.28 -6.36 7.65
N LEU A 144 -7.97 -6.42 8.79
CA LEU A 144 -7.36 -6.46 10.12
C LEU A 144 -6.52 -7.73 10.29
N ALA A 145 -7.05 -8.90 9.97
CA ALA A 145 -6.34 -10.16 10.08
C ALA A 145 -5.07 -10.15 9.21
N SER A 146 -5.21 -9.73 7.95
CA SER A 146 -4.10 -9.62 6.99
C SER A 146 -3.00 -8.69 7.53
N ILE A 147 -3.35 -7.49 8.01
CA ILE A 147 -2.35 -6.52 8.46
C ILE A 147 -1.73 -6.89 9.81
N LYS A 148 -2.45 -7.58 10.70
CA LYS A 148 -1.89 -8.08 11.96
C LYS A 148 -0.81 -9.13 11.71
N VAL A 149 -1.04 -10.07 10.79
CA VAL A 149 -0.01 -11.05 10.39
C VAL A 149 1.18 -10.35 9.71
N LEU A 150 0.90 -9.43 8.77
CA LEU A 150 1.95 -8.66 8.10
C LEU A 150 2.80 -7.87 9.08
N SER A 151 2.21 -7.29 10.13
CA SER A 151 2.93 -6.49 11.13
C SER A 151 4.05 -7.28 11.82
N VAL A 152 3.83 -8.58 12.08
CA VAL A 152 4.82 -9.47 12.69
C VAL A 152 5.97 -9.73 11.73
N ILE A 153 5.66 -9.93 10.44
CA ILE A 153 6.65 -10.15 9.38
C ILE A 153 7.48 -8.88 9.14
N GLU A 154 6.83 -7.72 9.05
CA GLU A 154 7.49 -6.41 8.89
C GLU A 154 8.36 -6.07 10.11
N ASN A 155 7.97 -6.44 11.32
CA ASN A 155 8.84 -6.28 12.49
C ASN A 155 10.12 -7.12 12.37
N LYS A 156 10.03 -8.38 11.91
CA LYS A 156 11.22 -9.21 11.65
C LYS A 156 12.11 -8.63 10.55
N LYS A 157 11.51 -8.13 9.47
CA LYS A 157 12.22 -7.43 8.39
C LYS A 157 12.92 -6.17 8.88
N LYS A 158 12.25 -5.34 9.69
CA LYS A 158 12.84 -4.14 10.30
C LYS A 158 14.02 -4.46 11.22
N LEU A 159 13.91 -5.50 12.04
CA LEU A 159 15.02 -5.97 12.87
C LEU A 159 16.22 -6.40 12.03
N LEU A 160 15.98 -7.20 10.97
CA LEU A 160 17.03 -7.59 10.01
C LEU A 160 17.69 -6.36 9.37
N GLN A 161 16.90 -5.42 8.85
CA GLN A 161 17.42 -4.18 8.25
C GLN A 161 18.23 -3.34 9.26
N SER A 162 17.80 -3.32 10.53
CA SER A 162 18.51 -2.64 11.60
C SER A 162 19.88 -3.27 11.85
N SER A 163 19.93 -4.60 11.98
CA SER A 163 21.20 -5.33 12.19
C SER A 163 22.15 -5.17 11.00
N ILE A 164 21.65 -5.18 9.76
CA ILE A 164 22.48 -4.89 8.57
C ILE A 164 23.07 -3.48 8.65
N ARG A 165 22.25 -2.46 8.95
CA ARG A 165 22.70 -1.06 9.03
C ARG A 165 23.71 -0.84 10.15
N LYS A 166 23.62 -1.60 11.24
CA LYS A 166 24.51 -1.52 12.40
C LYS A 166 25.70 -2.47 12.34
N GLU A 167 25.84 -3.25 11.26
CA GLU A 167 26.88 -4.28 11.11
C GLU A 167 26.88 -5.34 12.23
N GLU A 168 25.70 -5.60 12.81
CA GLU A 168 25.50 -6.64 13.82
C GLU A 168 25.38 -8.02 13.17
N LYS A 169 25.68 -9.09 13.91
CA LYS A 169 25.52 -10.46 13.40
C LYS A 169 24.04 -10.77 13.13
N PHE A 170 23.73 -11.27 11.93
CA PHE A 170 22.39 -11.71 11.54
C PHE A 170 22.44 -13.04 10.77
N ASN A 171 21.29 -13.70 10.63
CA ASN A 171 21.17 -14.89 9.80
C ASN A 171 20.97 -14.49 8.33
N SER A 172 21.96 -14.75 7.48
CA SER A 172 21.92 -14.43 6.05
C SER A 172 20.80 -15.17 5.31
N ALA A 173 20.35 -16.32 5.81
CA ALA A 173 19.21 -17.06 5.26
C ALA A 173 17.88 -16.30 5.37
N HIS A 174 17.83 -15.20 6.13
CA HIS A 174 16.66 -14.31 6.24
C HIS A 174 16.71 -13.09 5.31
N MET A 175 17.80 -12.90 4.54
CA MET A 175 17.96 -11.74 3.62
C MET A 175 16.79 -11.57 2.66
N PHE A 176 16.16 -12.68 2.26
CA PHE A 176 15.01 -12.68 1.37
C PHE A 176 13.82 -11.88 1.93
N LEU A 177 13.70 -11.67 3.25
CA LEU A 177 12.58 -10.94 3.87
C LEU A 177 12.44 -9.51 3.34
N ILE A 178 13.53 -8.88 2.90
CA ILE A 178 13.53 -7.51 2.37
C ILE A 178 12.60 -7.40 1.16
N ASP A 179 12.64 -8.39 0.26
CA ASP A 179 11.80 -8.47 -0.94
C ASP A 179 10.61 -9.44 -0.79
N GLY A 180 10.70 -10.40 0.14
CA GLY A 180 9.82 -11.55 0.25
C GLY A 180 8.75 -11.46 1.34
N ALA A 181 8.62 -10.33 2.05
CA ALA A 181 7.67 -10.19 3.16
C ALA A 181 6.22 -10.56 2.77
N TYR A 182 5.73 -10.11 1.61
CA TYR A 182 4.40 -10.48 1.11
C TYR A 182 4.27 -11.96 0.74
N HIS A 183 5.36 -12.61 0.32
CA HIS A 183 5.36 -14.04 0.03
C HIS A 183 5.37 -14.88 1.31
N VAL A 184 6.00 -14.39 2.38
CA VAL A 184 5.86 -14.98 3.71
C VAL A 184 4.43 -14.84 4.22
N LEU A 185 3.80 -13.67 4.01
CA LEU A 185 2.41 -13.46 4.39
C LEU A 185 1.48 -14.43 3.64
N PHE A 186 1.62 -14.52 2.32
CA PHE A 186 0.94 -15.52 1.50
C PHE A 186 1.17 -16.95 2.00
N ALA A 187 2.42 -17.32 2.32
CA ALA A 187 2.74 -18.63 2.86
C ALA A 187 2.04 -18.92 4.20
N VAL A 188 1.85 -17.91 5.07
CA VAL A 188 1.04 -18.09 6.28
C VAL A 188 -0.40 -18.44 5.93
N GLY A 189 -1.00 -17.74 4.94
CA GLY A 189 -2.34 -18.06 4.46
C GLY A 189 -2.46 -19.49 3.93
N GLN A 190 -1.48 -19.93 3.14
CA GLN A 190 -1.43 -21.32 2.63
C GLN A 190 -1.27 -22.37 3.74
N ILE A 191 -0.53 -22.06 4.81
CA ILE A 191 -0.42 -22.95 5.99
C ILE A 191 -1.75 -22.99 6.75
N CYS A 192 -2.42 -21.85 6.92
CA CYS A 192 -3.75 -21.80 7.53
C CYS A 192 -4.72 -22.73 6.79
N ASP A 193 -4.81 -22.63 5.46
CA ASP A 193 -5.68 -23.47 4.63
C ASP A 193 -5.33 -24.96 4.75
N ALA A 194 -4.04 -25.29 4.65
CA ALA A 194 -3.59 -26.68 4.73
C ALA A 194 -3.92 -27.31 6.10
N LYS A 195 -3.97 -26.50 7.16
CA LYS A 195 -4.30 -26.92 8.53
C LYS A 195 -5.77 -26.72 8.90
N GLY A 196 -6.63 -26.25 7.98
CA GLY A 196 -8.04 -25.95 8.25
C GLY A 196 -8.26 -24.83 9.28
N VAL A 197 -7.31 -23.91 9.42
CA VAL A 197 -7.42 -22.73 10.29
C VAL A 197 -8.00 -21.58 9.48
N ASP A 198 -9.08 -20.98 9.98
CA ASP A 198 -9.63 -19.76 9.39
C ASP A 198 -8.57 -18.65 9.39
N ARG A 199 -8.30 -18.07 8.21
CA ARG A 199 -7.34 -16.99 8.01
C ARG A 199 -7.67 -15.74 8.84
N LEU A 200 -8.94 -15.54 9.22
CA LEU A 200 -9.40 -14.44 10.09
C LEU A 200 -8.91 -14.59 11.55
N ASN A 201 -8.59 -15.81 12.00
CA ASN A 201 -7.98 -16.04 13.30
C ASN A 201 -6.49 -15.67 13.26
N TYR A 202 -6.23 -14.35 13.22
CA TYR A 202 -4.87 -13.83 13.09
C TYR A 202 -3.99 -14.20 14.29
N GLN A 203 -4.55 -14.40 15.49
CA GLN A 203 -3.80 -14.89 16.65
C GLN A 203 -3.18 -16.25 16.36
N LYS A 204 -3.96 -17.18 15.77
CA LYS A 204 -3.44 -18.49 15.36
C LYS A 204 -2.52 -18.37 14.14
N ALA A 205 -2.89 -17.59 13.12
CA ALA A 205 -2.09 -17.42 11.91
C ALA A 205 -0.68 -16.87 12.20
N ILE A 206 -0.55 -15.92 13.14
CA ILE A 206 0.75 -15.38 13.58
C ILE A 206 1.69 -16.48 14.08
N THR A 207 1.17 -17.54 14.70
CA THR A 207 1.98 -18.67 15.18
C THR A 207 2.65 -19.44 14.05
N PHE A 208 2.17 -19.33 12.81
CA PHE A 208 2.75 -19.98 11.63
C PHE A 208 3.82 -19.13 10.92
N VAL A 209 4.00 -17.87 11.29
CA VAL A 209 5.04 -17.00 10.69
C VAL A 209 6.45 -17.64 10.71
N PRO A 210 6.92 -18.25 11.81
CA PRO A 210 8.23 -18.93 11.81
C PRO A 210 8.32 -20.08 10.79
N ALA A 211 7.26 -20.88 10.64
CA ALA A 211 7.21 -21.97 9.68
C ALA A 211 7.21 -21.44 8.24
N ALA A 212 6.40 -20.42 7.95
CA ALA A 212 6.37 -19.74 6.66
C ALA A 212 7.75 -19.19 6.27
N ILE A 213 8.45 -18.51 7.20
CA ILE A 213 9.82 -18.03 6.96
C ILE A 213 10.78 -19.19 6.65
N LYS A 214 10.70 -20.29 7.40
CA LYS A 214 11.53 -21.47 7.17
C LYS A 214 11.29 -22.08 5.78
N TYR A 215 10.04 -22.22 5.36
CA TYR A 215 9.70 -22.78 4.05
C TYR A 215 10.18 -21.89 2.91
N ILE A 216 9.92 -20.58 2.98
CA ILE A 216 10.38 -19.64 1.97
C ILE A 216 11.91 -19.59 1.92
N SER A 217 12.59 -19.62 3.06
CA SER A 217 14.05 -19.67 3.14
C SER A 217 14.62 -20.89 2.41
N ALA A 218 14.09 -22.09 2.66
CA ALA A 218 14.52 -23.32 1.99
C ALA A 218 14.31 -23.27 0.45
N MET A 219 13.19 -22.68 0.02
CA MET A 219 12.89 -22.51 -1.40
C MET A 219 13.82 -21.51 -2.09
N VAL A 220 14.14 -20.42 -1.40
CA VAL A 220 15.07 -19.39 -1.85
C VAL A 220 16.48 -19.95 -1.95
N GLU A 221 16.95 -20.68 -0.94
CA GLU A 221 18.28 -21.32 -0.97
C GLU A 221 18.41 -22.29 -2.14
N LYS A 222 17.36 -23.07 -2.43
CA LYS A 222 17.33 -23.92 -3.62
C LYS A 222 17.42 -23.09 -4.90
N ALA A 223 16.61 -22.03 -5.03
CA ALA A 223 16.63 -21.16 -6.20
C ALA A 223 17.98 -20.46 -6.41
N GLN A 224 18.68 -20.09 -5.33
CA GLN A 224 20.03 -19.50 -5.39
C GLN A 224 21.08 -20.50 -5.90
N ARG A 225 20.96 -21.78 -5.56
CA ARG A 225 21.85 -22.83 -6.07
C ARG A 225 21.58 -23.14 -7.55
N ASP A 226 20.31 -23.10 -7.95
CA ASP A 226 19.88 -23.50 -9.29
C ASP A 226 20.03 -22.36 -10.32
N ASP A 227 20.17 -21.10 -9.89
CA ASP A 227 20.26 -19.92 -10.75
C ASP A 227 21.42 -18.99 -10.35
N ALA A 228 22.51 -19.05 -11.11
CA ALA A 228 23.69 -18.19 -10.91
C ALA A 228 23.39 -16.68 -11.04
N SER A 229 22.28 -16.30 -11.69
CA SER A 229 21.83 -14.92 -11.86
C SER A 229 20.77 -14.49 -10.83
N PHE A 230 20.57 -15.29 -9.77
CA PHE A 230 19.49 -15.09 -8.82
C PHE A 230 19.49 -13.68 -8.20
N SER A 231 18.29 -13.08 -8.08
CA SER A 231 18.06 -11.93 -7.21
C SER A 231 16.71 -12.07 -6.51
N PHE A 232 16.66 -11.69 -5.22
CA PHE A 232 15.41 -11.74 -4.45
C PHE A 232 14.30 -10.93 -5.13
N ASN A 233 14.63 -9.74 -5.64
CA ASN A 233 13.66 -8.87 -6.30
C ASN A 233 13.00 -9.52 -7.51
N ARG A 234 13.77 -10.17 -8.39
CA ARG A 234 13.24 -10.89 -9.56
C ARG A 234 12.44 -12.11 -9.13
N TYR A 235 12.98 -12.89 -8.20
CA TYR A 235 12.33 -14.11 -7.70
C TYR A 235 10.93 -13.83 -7.15
N PHE A 236 10.78 -12.82 -6.29
CA PHE A 236 9.48 -12.46 -5.70
C PHE A 236 8.60 -11.55 -6.58
N LYS A 237 9.01 -11.24 -7.81
CA LYS A 237 8.14 -10.58 -8.81
C LYS A 237 7.59 -11.57 -9.84
N ASP A 238 8.14 -12.79 -9.90
CA ASP A 238 7.67 -13.83 -10.80
C ASP A 238 6.40 -14.49 -10.22
N ALA A 239 5.31 -14.45 -10.99
CA ALA A 239 4.05 -15.10 -10.61
C ALA A 239 4.18 -16.62 -10.43
N LYS A 240 5.19 -17.27 -11.04
CA LYS A 240 5.45 -18.70 -10.82
C LYS A 240 5.90 -19.00 -9.38
N THR A 241 6.44 -18.00 -8.67
CA THR A 241 6.95 -18.18 -7.31
C THR A 241 5.82 -18.52 -6.34
N LYS A 242 4.65 -17.86 -6.42
CA LYS A 242 3.51 -18.22 -5.55
C LYS A 242 3.01 -19.65 -5.79
N THR A 243 2.98 -20.10 -7.05
CA THR A 243 2.54 -21.47 -7.38
C THR A 243 3.49 -22.50 -6.78
N LYS A 244 4.81 -22.26 -6.86
CA LYS A 244 5.81 -23.12 -6.22
C LYS A 244 5.64 -23.14 -4.70
N ILE A 245 5.39 -21.97 -4.07
CA ILE A 245 5.21 -21.86 -2.63
C ILE A 245 3.98 -22.66 -2.18
N ALA A 246 2.84 -22.47 -2.83
CA ALA A 246 1.62 -23.20 -2.52
C ALA A 246 1.82 -24.72 -2.62
N ALA A 247 2.42 -25.19 -3.72
CA ALA A 247 2.71 -26.61 -3.91
C ALA A 247 3.66 -27.17 -2.83
N TYR A 248 4.71 -26.41 -2.48
CA TYR A 248 5.65 -26.80 -1.43
C TYR A 248 4.97 -26.93 -0.06
N ILE A 249 4.14 -25.95 0.32
CA ILE A 249 3.42 -25.94 1.60
C ILE A 249 2.41 -27.07 1.66
N GLN A 250 1.65 -27.30 0.59
CA GLN A 250 0.72 -28.44 0.53
C GLN A 250 1.44 -29.78 0.74
N GLY A 251 2.63 -29.95 0.16
CA GLY A 251 3.45 -31.16 0.39
C GLY A 251 3.96 -31.29 1.82
N MET A 252 4.36 -30.19 2.46
CA MET A 252 4.86 -30.20 3.84
C MET A 252 3.77 -30.41 4.89
N GLU A 253 2.57 -29.86 4.66
CA GLU A 253 1.49 -29.82 5.64
C GLU A 253 0.49 -30.97 5.50
N LYS A 254 0.33 -31.55 4.30
CA LYS A 254 -0.47 -32.78 4.08
C LYS A 254 0.32 -34.07 4.26
N GLY A 255 1.64 -33.98 4.46
CA GLY A 255 2.53 -35.13 4.71
C GLY A 255 2.61 -35.57 6.19
N LEU A 256 1.70 -35.07 7.03
CA LEU A 256 1.48 -35.42 8.44
C LEU A 256 0.05 -35.96 8.59
#